data_AF-A0A327KXL3-F1
#
_entry.id   AF-A0A327KXL3-F1
#
_cell.length_a   1.000
_cell.length_b   1.000
_cell.length_c   1.000
_cell.angle_alpha   90.00
_cell.angle_beta   90.00
_cell.angle_gamma   90.00
#
_symmetry.space_group_name_H-M   'P 1'
#
loop_
_entity.id
_entity.type
_entity.pdbx_description
1 polymer ?
#
loop_
_entity_poly.entity_id
_entity_poly.type
_entity_poly.pdbx_seq_one_letter_code
_entity_poly.pdbx_strand_id
1 'polypeptide(L)'
;MSKFFNERIGRQRKPWALLCVWLGIDEHTAKHRLAERRDFSPDDIVTALRGELGGDLLAAIMGDSKAAWYAKYKRTLDIANLRKLQAEHQRLLEKLEQDAAE
;
A
#
# COMPACT_ATOMS: atom_id res chain seq x y z
N MET A 1 -4.22 0.80 10.81
CA MET A 1 -2.94 0.71 10.06
C MET A 1 -2.07 -0.33 10.74
N SER A 2 -1.82 -1.45 10.07
CA SER A 2 -1.24 -2.67 10.68
C SER A 2 0.24 -2.51 11.03
N LYS A 3 0.63 -3.10 12.17
CA LYS A 3 1.97 -3.05 12.80
C LYS A 3 3.09 -3.47 11.83
N PHE A 4 2.78 -4.35 10.88
CA PHE A 4 3.71 -4.84 9.84
C PHE A 4 4.12 -3.79 8.80
N PHE A 5 3.26 -2.81 8.51
CA PHE A 5 3.61 -1.69 7.62
C PHE A 5 4.57 -0.71 8.32
N ASN A 6 4.39 -0.54 9.63
CA ASN A 6 5.21 0.35 10.46
C ASN A 6 6.58 -0.26 10.82
N GLU A 7 6.66 -1.58 11.06
CA GLU A 7 7.94 -2.27 11.33
C GLU A 7 8.85 -2.35 10.08
N ARG A 8 8.27 -2.35 8.88
CA ARG A 8 9.04 -2.35 7.63
C ARG A 8 9.49 -0.96 7.18
N ILE A 9 9.09 0.15 7.78
CA ILE A 9 9.46 1.50 7.31
C ILE A 9 10.14 2.29 8.44
N GLY A 10 11.28 1.79 8.89
CA GLY A 10 12.15 2.50 9.81
C GLY A 10 12.69 3.80 9.19
N ARG A 11 12.23 4.93 9.76
CA ARG A 11 12.67 6.35 9.78
C ARG A 11 13.61 6.99 8.74
N GLN A 12 14.31 6.29 7.86
CA GLN A 12 15.01 6.86 6.69
C GLN A 12 15.15 5.80 5.57
N ARG A 13 14.05 5.28 5.02
CA ARG A 13 14.15 4.47 3.79
C ARG A 13 14.24 5.38 2.59
N LYS A 14 15.35 5.26 1.84
CA LYS A 14 15.58 6.01 0.61
C LYS A 14 14.40 5.76 -0.35
N PRO A 15 13.72 6.79 -0.88
CA PRO A 15 12.50 6.63 -1.68
C PRO A 15 12.64 5.65 -2.85
N TRP A 16 13.82 5.59 -3.48
CA TRP A 16 14.10 4.66 -4.57
C TRP A 16 14.02 3.19 -4.15
N ALA A 17 14.32 2.84 -2.90
CA ALA A 17 14.29 1.46 -2.43
C ALA A 17 12.84 0.95 -2.32
N LEU A 18 11.93 1.82 -1.91
CA LEU A 18 10.49 1.52 -1.91
C LEU A 18 9.99 1.28 -3.34
N LEU A 19 10.43 2.12 -4.27
CA LEU A 19 10.05 2.01 -5.68
C LEU A 19 10.57 0.71 -6.33
N CYS A 20 11.78 0.26 -5.97
CA CYS A 20 12.30 -1.04 -6.42
C CYS A 20 11.40 -2.19 -5.98
N VAL A 21 10.97 -2.19 -4.71
CA VAL A 21 10.09 -3.23 -4.16
C VAL A 21 8.71 -3.17 -4.79
N TRP A 22 8.15 -1.98 -4.99
CA TRP A 22 6.79 -1.83 -5.53
C TRP A 22 6.68 -2.17 -7.01
N LEU A 23 7.68 -1.79 -7.82
CA LEU A 23 7.64 -1.96 -9.27
C LEU A 23 8.46 -3.16 -9.77
N GLY A 24 9.22 -3.83 -8.89
CA GLY A 24 10.11 -4.92 -9.31
C GLY A 24 11.25 -4.46 -10.21
N ILE A 25 11.70 -3.21 -10.05
CA ILE A 25 12.75 -2.59 -10.87
C ILE A 25 14.08 -2.48 -10.11
N ASP A 26 15.17 -2.29 -10.86
CA ASP A 26 16.49 -2.07 -10.28
C ASP A 26 16.65 -0.64 -9.70
N GLU A 27 17.67 -0.48 -8.83
CA GLU A 27 17.98 0.78 -8.15
C GLU A 27 18.28 1.93 -9.11
N HIS A 28 19.00 1.65 -10.20
CA HIS A 28 19.37 2.68 -11.17
C HIS A 28 18.11 3.23 -11.87
N THR A 29 17.22 2.35 -12.32
CA THR A 29 15.93 2.70 -12.91
C THR A 29 15.06 3.48 -11.92
N ALA A 30 14.97 3.03 -10.66
CA ALA A 30 14.21 3.71 -9.62
C ALA A 30 14.72 5.14 -9.34
N LYS A 31 16.04 5.32 -9.22
CA LYS A 31 16.64 6.66 -9.00
C LYS A 31 16.41 7.59 -10.18
N HIS A 32 16.56 7.10 -11.41
CA HIS A 32 16.35 7.91 -12.60
C HIS A 32 14.91 8.40 -12.74
N ARG A 33 13.93 7.55 -12.40
CA ARG A 33 12.51 7.93 -12.42
C ARG A 33 12.16 8.93 -11.34
N LEU A 34 12.65 8.74 -10.11
CA LEU A 34 12.44 9.70 -9.02
C LEU A 34 13.13 11.04 -9.25
N ALA A 35 14.20 11.07 -10.06
CA ALA A 35 14.86 12.30 -10.48
C ALA A 35 14.25 12.91 -11.75
N GLU A 36 13.08 12.42 -12.20
CA GLU A 36 12.37 12.88 -13.40
C GLU A 36 13.19 12.78 -14.70
N ARG A 37 14.22 11.91 -14.71
CA ARG A 37 15.08 11.67 -15.89
C ARG A 37 14.54 10.59 -16.82
N ARG A 38 13.52 9.86 -16.37
CA ARG A 38 12.80 8.83 -17.13
C ARG A 38 11.36 8.79 -16.65
N ASP A 39 10.44 8.60 -17.58
CA ASP A 39 9.03 8.45 -17.26
C ASP A 39 8.71 7.08 -16.68
N PHE A 40 7.62 7.04 -15.93
CA PHE A 40 6.94 5.79 -15.57
C PHE A 40 6.18 5.27 -16.78
N SER A 41 6.33 3.99 -17.09
CA SER A 41 5.51 3.36 -18.13
C SER A 41 4.07 3.14 -17.63
N PRO A 42 3.11 2.96 -18.54
CA PRO A 42 1.77 2.52 -18.14
C PRO A 42 1.78 1.22 -17.30
N ASP A 43 2.68 0.29 -17.62
CA ASP A 43 2.81 -0.98 -16.87
C ASP A 43 3.30 -0.77 -15.43
N ASP A 44 4.16 0.24 -15.20
CA ASP A 44 4.57 0.61 -13.84
C ASP A 44 3.38 1.12 -13.03
N ILE A 45 2.53 1.94 -13.65
CA ILE A 45 1.33 2.49 -13.01
C ILE A 45 0.35 1.36 -12.71
N VAL A 46 0.13 0.43 -13.66
CA VAL A 46 -0.73 -0.74 -13.45
C VAL A 46 -0.19 -1.63 -12.33
N THR A 47 1.13 -1.87 -12.30
CA THR A 47 1.79 -2.62 -11.24
C THR A 47 1.57 -1.97 -9.88
N ALA A 48 1.79 -0.65 -9.78
CA ALA A 48 1.59 0.10 -8.55
C ALA A 48 0.12 0.10 -8.10
N LEU A 49 -0.84 0.23 -9.02
CA LEU A 49 -2.28 0.19 -8.73
C LEU A 49 -2.76 -1.19 -8.25
N ARG A 50 -2.08 -2.27 -8.62
CA ARG A 50 -2.40 -3.63 -8.15
C ARG A 50 -1.71 -3.98 -6.83
N GLY A 51 -0.72 -3.20 -6.43
CA GLY A 51 0.02 -3.40 -5.19
C GLY A 51 -0.81 -3.06 -3.95
N GLU A 52 -0.25 -3.32 -2.77
CA GLU A 52 -0.90 -3.06 -1.48
C GLU A 52 -1.30 -1.59 -1.28
N LEU A 53 -0.56 -0.66 -1.90
CA LEU A 53 -0.81 0.78 -1.85
C LEU A 53 -1.55 1.32 -3.07
N GLY A 54 -2.06 0.45 -3.94
CA GLY A 54 -2.73 0.85 -5.17
C GLY A 54 -3.96 1.72 -4.92
N GLY A 55 -4.66 1.49 -3.80
CA GLY A 55 -5.77 2.34 -3.36
C GLY A 55 -5.33 3.76 -3.01
N ASP A 56 -4.21 3.92 -2.31
CA ASP A 56 -3.65 5.22 -1.93
C ASP A 56 -3.12 5.98 -3.16
N LEU A 57 -2.47 5.26 -4.08
CA LEU A 57 -2.04 5.83 -5.36
C LEU A 57 -3.22 6.30 -6.19
N LEU A 58 -4.26 5.48 -6.33
CA LEU A 58 -5.46 5.89 -7.04
C LEU A 58 -6.09 7.11 -6.37
N ALA A 59 -6.12 7.16 -5.04
CA ALA A 59 -6.65 8.30 -4.32
C ALA A 59 -5.85 9.59 -4.57
N ALA A 60 -4.52 9.50 -4.64
CA ALA A 60 -3.66 10.62 -4.99
C ALA A 60 -3.91 11.11 -6.43
N ILE A 61 -4.09 10.20 -7.39
CA ILE A 61 -4.40 10.53 -8.80
C ILE A 61 -5.78 11.19 -8.92
N MET A 62 -6.77 10.65 -8.21
CA MET A 62 -8.16 11.10 -8.31
C MET A 62 -8.39 12.45 -7.63
N GLY A 63 -7.55 12.85 -6.67
CA GLY A 63 -7.67 14.13 -5.96
C GLY A 63 -9.08 14.39 -5.43
N ASP A 64 -9.65 15.55 -5.76
CA ASP A 64 -10.99 15.98 -5.37
C ASP A 64 -12.12 15.50 -6.31
N SER A 65 -11.87 14.45 -7.10
CA SER A 65 -12.85 13.95 -8.08
C SER A 65 -14.19 13.61 -7.43
N LYS A 66 -15.27 14.19 -7.98
CA LYS A 66 -16.66 13.95 -7.58
C LYS A 66 -17.30 12.77 -8.31
N ALA A 67 -16.51 11.94 -8.99
CA ALA A 67 -17.04 10.82 -9.75
C ALA A 67 -17.77 9.83 -8.84
N ALA A 68 -19.04 9.56 -9.13
CA ALA A 68 -19.90 8.71 -8.29
C ALA A 68 -19.34 7.28 -8.15
N TRP A 69 -18.74 6.74 -9.22
CA TRP A 69 -18.11 5.41 -9.18
C TRP A 69 -16.93 5.37 -8.21
N TYR A 70 -16.14 6.44 -8.14
CA TYR A 70 -14.96 6.51 -7.29
C TYR A 70 -15.35 6.61 -5.82
N ALA A 71 -16.38 7.39 -5.50
CA ALA A 71 -16.93 7.44 -4.14
C ALA A 71 -17.44 6.06 -3.69
N LYS A 72 -18.10 5.30 -4.57
CA LYS A 72 -18.52 3.93 -4.28
C LYS A 72 -17.32 2.99 -4.10
N TYR A 73 -16.35 3.06 -5.01
CA TYR A 73 -15.13 2.25 -4.97
C TYR A 73 -14.33 2.48 -3.68
N LYS A 74 -14.12 3.74 -3.30
CA LYS A 74 -13.41 4.12 -2.07
C LYS A 74 -14.07 3.50 -0.83
N ARG A 75 -15.40 3.59 -0.72
CA ARG A 75 -16.14 2.94 0.38
C ARG A 75 -15.95 1.42 0.38
N THR A 76 -15.92 0.78 -0.79
CA THR A 76 -15.66 -0.65 -0.89
C THR A 76 -14.25 -1.02 -0.43
N LEU A 77 -13.23 -0.24 -0.81
CA LEU A 77 -11.87 -0.41 -0.32
C LEU A 77 -11.78 -0.23 1.20
N ASP A 78 -12.40 0.81 1.75
CA ASP A 78 -12.42 1.08 3.19
C ASP A 78 -13.02 -0.11 3.96
N ILE A 79 -14.14 -0.67 3.47
CA ILE A 79 -14.75 -1.87 4.05
C ILE A 79 -13.81 -3.08 3.99
N ALA A 80 -13.13 -3.30 2.86
CA ALA A 80 -12.19 -4.41 2.71
C ALA A 80 -11.00 -4.27 3.68
N ASN A 81 -10.47 -3.06 3.84
CA ASN A 81 -9.39 -2.77 4.79
C ASN A 81 -9.83 -2.99 6.25
N LEU A 82 -11.04 -2.57 6.62
CA LEU A 82 -11.60 -2.81 7.95
C LEU A 82 -11.78 -4.31 8.22
N ARG A 83 -12.23 -5.09 7.24
CA ARG A 83 -12.33 -6.55 7.36
C ARG A 83 -10.98 -7.23 7.54
N LYS A 84 -9.94 -6.80 6.80
CA LYS A 84 -8.57 -7.29 6.99
C LYS A 84 -8.08 -7.01 8.40
N LEU A 85 -8.30 -5.79 8.91
CA LEU A 85 -7.92 -5.41 10.26
C LEU A 85 -8.68 -6.22 11.33
N GLN A 86 -9.99 -6.44 11.13
CA GLN A 86 -10.79 -7.28 12.02
C GLN A 86 -10.24 -8.72 12.09
N ALA A 87 -9.89 -9.31 10.95
CA ALA A 87 -9.29 -10.65 10.90
C ALA A 87 -7.91 -10.70 11.58
N GLU A 88 -7.09 -9.67 11.44
CA GLU A 88 -5.81 -9.56 12.14
C GLU A 88 -5.99 -9.48 13.66
N HIS A 89 -6.95 -8.68 14.14
CA HIS A 89 -7.25 -8.58 15.57
C HIS A 89 -7.82 -9.87 16.14
N GLN A 90 -8.68 -10.55 15.39
CA GLN A 90 -9.24 -11.84 15.81
C GLN A 90 -8.13 -12.88 16.06
N ARG A 91 -7.16 -12.98 15.14
CA ARG A 91 -6.00 -13.87 15.30
C ARG A 91 -5.13 -13.51 16.51
N LEU A 92 -5.00 -12.22 16.82
CA LEU A 92 -4.24 -11.77 17.99
C LEU A 92 -4.97 -12.13 19.29
N LEU A 93 -6.30 -12.02 19.32
CA LEU A 93 -7.10 -12.43 20.47
C LEU A 93 -6.99 -13.93 20.70
N GLU A 94 -7.19 -14.74 19.67
CA GLU A 94 -7.07 -16.21 19.76
C GLU A 94 -5.70 -16.64 20.30
N LYS A 95 -4.63 -15.97 19.88
CA LYS A 95 -3.29 -16.24 20.40
C LYS A 95 -3.17 -15.88 21.89
N LEU A 96 -3.67 -14.72 22.31
CA LEU A 96 -3.62 -14.30 23.70
C LEU A 96 -4.48 -15.19 24.62
N GLU A 97 -5.61 -15.69 24.11
CA GLU A 97 -6.47 -16.63 24.83
C GLU A 97 -5.79 -17.99 25.01
N GLN A 98 -5.04 -18.46 24.01
CA GLN A 98 -4.20 -19.66 24.12
C GLN A 98 -3.08 -19.48 25.14
N ASP A 99 -2.33 -18.38 25.03
CA ASP A 99 -1.23 -18.06 25.94
C ASP A 99 -1.70 -17.88 27.41
N ALA A 100 -2.96 -17.51 27.64
CA ALA A 100 -3.56 -17.34 28.98
C ALA A 100 -4.12 -18.64 29.58
N ALA A 101 -4.29 -19.69 28.77
CA ALA A 101 -4.80 -21.00 29.20
C ALA A 101 -3.68 -22.01 29.53
N GLU A 102 -2.43 -21.70 29.19
CA GLU A 102 -1.20 -22.40 29.57
C GLU A 102 -0.63 -21.90 30.91
#